data_AF-A0A0B4E805-F1
#
_entry.id   AF-A0A0B4E805-F1
#
_cell.length_a   1.000
_cell.length_b   1.000
_cell.length_c   1.000
_cell.angle_alpha   90.00
_cell.angle_beta   90.00
_cell.angle_gamma   90.00
#
_symmetry.space_group_name_H-M   'P 1'
#
loop_
_entity.id
_entity.type
_entity.pdbx_description
1 polymer ?
#
loop_
_entity_poly.entity_id
_entity_poly.type
_entity_poly.pdbx_seq_one_letter_code
_entity_poly.pdbx_strand_id
1 'polypeptide(L)'
;MSKKMKNKFWAKSNPWETIMEHTEALLRECQRFMKIYPDFVKKISRIWKLLVLTCIYHDWGKANGKFQERILTGKNKWGNCHMPY
;
A
#
# COMPACT_ATOMS: atom_id res chain seq x y z
N MET A 1 24.53 -21.53 -8.27
CA MET A 1 23.18 -21.01 -8.58
C MET A 1 22.96 -19.73 -7.77
N SER A 2 22.97 -18.56 -8.42
CA SER A 2 22.74 -17.29 -7.73
C SER A 2 21.29 -17.21 -7.26
N LYS A 3 21.10 -17.14 -5.94
CA LYS A 3 19.80 -16.94 -5.28
C LYS A 3 19.35 -15.52 -5.67
N LYS A 4 18.52 -15.40 -6.71
CA LYS A 4 17.91 -14.13 -7.12
C LYS A 4 17.13 -13.59 -5.91
N MET A 5 17.73 -12.69 -5.14
CA MET A 5 17.04 -12.05 -4.02
C MET A 5 15.86 -11.30 -4.61
N LYS A 6 14.65 -11.84 -4.45
CA LYS A 6 13.44 -11.06 -4.64
C LYS A 6 13.51 -9.97 -3.57
N ASN A 7 13.91 -8.75 -3.96
CA ASN A 7 13.82 -7.58 -3.10
C ASN A 7 12.33 -7.37 -2.80
N LYS A 8 11.86 -7.97 -1.71
CA LYS A 8 10.51 -7.79 -1.20
C LYS A 8 10.48 -6.45 -0.48
N PHE A 9 9.63 -5.55 -0.96
CA PHE A 9 9.33 -4.30 -0.27
C PHE A 9 8.13 -4.52 0.64
N TRP A 10 8.30 -4.25 1.93
CA TRP A 10 7.26 -4.41 2.94
C TRP A 10 6.40 -3.15 3.05
N ALA A 11 5.08 -3.34 3.12
CA ALA A 11 4.11 -2.30 3.47
C ALA A 11 3.77 -2.32 4.97
N LYS A 12 3.70 -3.51 5.58
CA LYS A 12 3.45 -3.71 7.01
C LYS A 12 4.34 -4.84 7.57
N SER A 13 4.58 -4.80 8.88
CA SER A 13 5.36 -5.82 9.62
C SER A 13 4.56 -6.62 10.65
N ASN A 14 3.32 -6.24 10.95
CA ASN A 14 2.45 -6.96 11.87
C ASN A 14 0.98 -6.97 11.38
N PRO A 15 0.53 -7.99 10.64
CA PRO A 15 1.36 -9.05 10.05
C PRO A 15 2.25 -8.52 8.92
N TRP A 16 3.24 -9.32 8.52
CA TRP A 16 4.07 -9.01 7.35
C TRP A 16 3.23 -9.00 6.08
N GLU A 17 3.26 -7.89 5.37
CA GLU A 17 2.53 -7.68 4.12
C GLU A 17 3.43 -6.88 3.17
N THR A 18 3.64 -7.37 1.95
CA THR A 18 4.40 -6.65 0.92
C THR A 18 3.57 -5.52 0.30
N ILE A 19 4.23 -4.54 -0.33
CA ILE A 19 3.55 -3.48 -1.08
C ILE A 19 2.62 -4.09 -2.15
N MET A 20 3.06 -5.16 -2.82
CA MET A 20 2.24 -5.82 -3.84
C MET A 20 0.98 -6.44 -3.24
N GLU A 21 1.12 -7.25 -2.18
CA GLU A 21 -0.03 -7.88 -1.50
C GLU A 21 -1.01 -6.84 -0.98
N HIS A 22 -0.49 -5.75 -0.40
CA HIS A 22 -1.28 -4.64 0.10
C HIS A 22 -2.07 -3.94 -1.01
N THR A 23 -1.40 -3.59 -2.11
CA THR A 23 -2.03 -2.95 -3.28
C THR A 23 -3.06 -3.87 -3.93
N GLU A 24 -2.78 -5.17 -4.07
CA GLU A 24 -3.72 -6.13 -4.63
C GLU A 24 -4.98 -6.29 -3.76
N ALA A 25 -4.83 -6.33 -2.43
CA ALA A 25 -5.96 -6.37 -1.51
C ALA A 25 -6.85 -5.13 -1.67
N LEU A 26 -6.24 -3.95 -1.75
CA LEU A 26 -6.95 -2.69 -1.97
C LEU A 26 -7.69 -2.68 -3.32
N LEU A 27 -7.06 -3.18 -4.39
CA LEU A 27 -7.69 -3.26 -5.71
C LEU A 27 -8.88 -4.23 -5.73
N ARG A 28 -8.79 -5.36 -5.02
CA ARG A 28 -9.93 -6.30 -4.87
C ARG A 28 -11.13 -5.63 -4.20
N GLU A 29 -10.89 -4.88 -3.12
CA GLU A 29 -11.96 -4.16 -2.43
C GLU A 29 -12.51 -3.00 -3.28
N CYS A 30 -11.65 -2.31 -4.04
CA CYS A 30 -12.06 -1.29 -4.99
C CYS A 30 -12.99 -1.87 -6.07
N GLN A 31 -12.65 -3.03 -6.62
CA GLN A 31 -13.52 -3.76 -7.56
C GLN A 31 -14.83 -4.23 -6.92
N ARG A 32 -14.78 -4.71 -5.66
CA ARG A 32 -15.98 -5.12 -4.92
C ARG A 32 -16.93 -3.93 -4.72
N PHE A 33 -16.39 -2.78 -4.33
CA PHE A 33 -17.15 -1.53 -4.19
C PHE A 33 -17.87 -1.16 -5.49
N MET A 34 -17.21 -1.27 -6.65
CA MET A 34 -17.84 -0.97 -7.93
C MET A 34 -19.03 -1.89 -8.25
N LYS A 35 -18.91 -3.18 -7.91
CA LYS A 35 -19.96 -4.16 -8.15
C LYS A 35 -21.20 -3.88 -7.29
N ILE A 36 -21.00 -3.38 -6.07
CA ILE A 36 -22.09 -3.05 -5.14
C ILE A 36 -22.77 -1.73 -5.54
N TYR A 37 -22.03 -0.75 -6.09
CA TYR A 37 -22.55 0.58 -6.42
C TYR A 37 -22.37 0.99 -7.89
N PRO A 38 -22.92 0.23 -8.86
CA PRO A 38 -22.68 0.45 -10.28
C PRO A 38 -23.18 1.81 -10.77
N ASP A 39 -24.30 2.32 -10.24
CA ASP A 39 -24.86 3.60 -10.67
C ASP A 39 -24.07 4.80 -10.15
N PHE A 40 -23.47 4.69 -8.97
CA PHE A 40 -22.51 5.70 -8.50
C PHE A 40 -21.28 5.74 -9.41
N VAL A 41 -20.71 4.58 -9.73
CA VAL A 41 -19.55 4.47 -10.63
C VAL A 41 -19.83 5.08 -12.01
N LYS A 42 -21.02 4.86 -12.59
CA LYS A 42 -21.44 5.51 -13.85
C LYS A 42 -21.40 7.03 -13.74
N LYS A 43 -21.93 7.60 -12.64
CA LYS A 43 -21.93 9.05 -12.38
C LYS A 43 -20.53 9.63 -12.27
N ILE A 44 -19.56 8.86 -11.74
CA ILE A 44 -18.19 9.32 -11.51
C ILE A 44 -17.14 8.65 -12.42
N SER A 45 -17.54 8.20 -13.62
CA SER A 45 -16.70 7.39 -14.53
C SER A 45 -15.32 7.99 -14.85
N ARG A 46 -15.17 9.32 -14.86
CA ARG A 46 -13.88 10.01 -15.04
C ARG A 46 -12.99 9.94 -13.79
N ILE A 47 -13.59 9.95 -12.60
CA ILE A 47 -12.89 9.84 -11.32
C ILE A 47 -12.44 8.40 -11.08
N TRP A 48 -13.13 7.40 -11.66
CA TRP A 48 -12.75 5.98 -11.53
C TRP A 48 -11.28 5.72 -11.89
N LYS A 49 -10.80 6.24 -13.03
CA LYS A 49 -9.41 6.06 -13.43
C LYS A 49 -8.45 6.64 -12.39
N LEU A 50 -8.77 7.79 -11.83
CA LEU A 50 -7.98 8.42 -10.76
C LEU A 50 -8.00 7.58 -9.48
N LEU A 51 -9.16 7.01 -9.11
CA LEU A 51 -9.28 6.13 -7.95
C LEU A 51 -8.38 4.90 -8.07
N VAL A 52 -8.38 4.23 -9.23
CA VAL A 52 -7.52 3.07 -9.48
C VAL A 52 -6.04 3.45 -9.42
N LEU A 53 -5.67 4.58 -10.04
CA LEU A 53 -4.29 5.09 -9.98
C LEU A 53 -3.88 5.35 -8.52
N THR A 54 -4.73 6.02 -7.74
CA THR A 54 -4.46 6.23 -6.31
C THR A 54 -4.25 4.90 -5.58
N CYS A 55 -5.08 3.89 -5.81
CA CYS A 55 -4.87 2.56 -5.20
C CYS A 55 -3.52 1.95 -5.56
N ILE A 56 -3.07 2.06 -6.82
CA ILE A 56 -1.80 1.50 -7.28
C ILE A 56 -0.61 2.25 -6.65
N TYR A 57 -0.66 3.57 -6.63
CA TYR A 57 0.49 4.41 -6.32
C TYR A 57 0.56 4.88 -4.85
N HIS A 58 -0.50 4.74 -4.04
CA HIS A 58 -0.55 5.31 -2.68
C HIS A 58 0.66 4.94 -1.81
N ASP A 59 1.16 3.71 -1.96
CA ASP A 59 2.21 3.13 -1.14
C ASP A 59 3.55 2.95 -1.88
N TRP A 60 3.67 3.40 -3.14
CA TRP A 60 4.93 3.30 -3.89
C TRP A 60 6.10 3.97 -3.18
N GLY A 61 5.83 5.06 -2.46
CA GLY A 61 6.82 5.72 -1.62
C GLY A 61 7.45 4.79 -0.57
N LYS A 62 6.77 3.73 -0.12
CA LYS A 62 7.28 2.79 0.88
C LYS A 62 8.43 1.92 0.38
N ALA A 63 8.65 1.83 -0.93
CA ALA A 63 9.79 1.11 -1.48
C ALA A 63 11.14 1.79 -1.17
N ASN A 64 11.14 3.04 -0.70
CA ASN A 64 12.36 3.74 -0.36
C ASN A 64 13.13 3.08 0.80
N GLY A 65 14.46 3.13 0.74
CA GLY A 65 15.33 2.46 1.72
C GLY A 65 15.14 2.90 3.17
N LYS A 66 14.83 4.19 3.42
CA LYS A 66 14.59 4.69 4.79
C LYS A 66 13.31 4.10 5.39
N PHE A 67 12.26 3.94 4.58
CA PHE A 67 11.03 3.29 5.03
C PHE A 67 11.26 1.80 5.29
N GLN A 68 11.96 1.10 4.39
CA GLN A 68 12.28 -0.32 4.57
C GLN A 68 13.22 -0.57 5.77
N GLU A 69 14.18 0.32 6.03
CA GLU A 69 15.01 0.24 7.24
C GLU A 69 14.15 0.36 8.50
N ARG A 70 13.22 1.33 8.54
CA ARG A 70 12.31 1.53 9.67
C ARG A 70 11.39 0.34 9.91
N ILE A 71 10.80 -0.23 8.86
CA ILE A 71 9.84 -1.33 9.00
C ILE A 71 10.51 -2.64 9.44
N LEU A 72 11.77 -2.87 9.03
CA LEU A 72 12.54 -4.06 9.39
C LEU A 72 13.16 -3.96 10.79
N THR A 73 13.62 -2.77 11.18
CA THR A 73 14.36 -2.58 12.45
C THR A 73 13.49 -2.07 13.59
N GLY A 74 12.31 -1.53 13.29
CA GLY A 74 11.48 -0.80 14.25
C GLY A 74 12.09 0.54 14.72
N LYS A 75 13.27 0.93 14.20
CA LYS A 75 13.97 2.16 14.64
C LYS A 75 13.38 3.39 13.96
N ASN A 76 12.53 4.11 14.67
CA ASN A 76 12.20 5.49 14.40
C ASN A 76 13.42 6.38 14.74
N LYS A 77 13.95 7.12 13.76
CA LYS A 77 15.02 8.11 13.99
C LYS A 77 14.54 9.29 14.87
N TRP A 78 13.24 9.35 15.13
CA TRP A 78 12.60 10.13 16.18
C TRP A 78 12.44 9.24 17.42
N GLY A 79 13.47 9.19 18.26
CA GLY A 79 13.29 8.72 19.64
C GLY A 79 12.31 9.64 20.37
N ASN A 80 11.37 9.07 21.11
CA ASN A 80 10.53 9.74 22.10
C ASN A 80 9.81 11.03 21.64
N CYS A 81 8.98 10.96 20.60
CA CYS A 81 7.86 11.90 20.52
C CYS A 81 6.57 11.08 20.53
N HIS A 82 5.92 11.05 21.70
CA HIS A 82 4.58 10.50 21.87
C HIS A 82 3.65 11.15 20.83
N MET A 83 3.21 10.37 19.85
CA MET A 83 2.06 10.74 19.04
C MET A 83 0.83 10.49 19.95
N PRO A 84 0.08 11.53 20.34
CA PRO A 84 -1.13 11.32 21.12
C PRO A 84 -2.13 10.55 20.25
N TYR A 85 -2.73 9.52 20.84
CA TYR A 85 -3.94 8.88 20.32
C TYR A 85 -5.11 9.87 20.35
#